data_AF-A0A969QJU8-F1
#
_entry.id   AF-A0A969QJU8-F1
#
_cell.length_a   1.000
_cell.length_b   1.000
_cell.length_c   1.000
_cell.angle_alpha   90.00
_cell.angle_beta   90.00
_cell.angle_gamma   90.00
#
_symmetry.space_group_name_H-M   'P 1'
#
loop_
_entity.id
_entity.type
_entity.pdbx_description
1 polymer ?
#
loop_
_entity_poly.entity_id
_entity_poly.type
_entity_poly.pdbx_seq_one_letter_code
_entity_poly.pdbx_strand_id
1 'polypeptide(L)'
;MSKPVVEQAGLILTAIIDLVNDRNSEKYRGLDLSRCRIDESNSQYIRINITVRILTQLVNNNFRQYPTPSQIRYVEAGLNLLEKFKLIRLQTRQGSENRKIDFNFNQTDVEEVVKKYRS
;
A
#
# COMPACT_ATOMS: atom_id res chain seq x y z
N MET A 1 -19.50 12.63 1.31
CA MET A 1 -19.00 12.26 2.65
C MET A 1 -17.62 11.66 2.49
N SER A 2 -16.63 12.18 3.20
CA SER A 2 -15.27 11.59 3.26
C SER A 2 -15.37 10.23 3.94
N LYS A 3 -14.95 9.15 3.27
CA LYS A 3 -14.90 7.83 3.90
C LYS A 3 -14.03 7.88 5.18
N PRO A 4 -14.36 7.14 6.26
CA PRO A 4 -13.58 7.16 7.50
C PRO A 4 -12.10 6.80 7.26
N VAL A 5 -11.19 7.40 8.04
CA VAL A 5 -9.74 7.13 7.93
C VAL A 5 -9.41 5.65 8.17
N VAL A 6 -10.19 4.97 9.01
CA VAL A 6 -10.07 3.52 9.27
C VAL A 6 -10.37 2.69 8.01
N GLU A 7 -11.38 3.08 7.23
CA GLU A 7 -11.67 2.43 5.96
C GLU A 7 -10.50 2.59 4.98
N GLN A 8 -9.78 3.72 5.03
CA GLN A 8 -8.58 3.91 4.20
C GLN A 8 -7.46 2.96 4.55
N ALA A 9 -7.18 2.82 5.85
CA ALA A 9 -6.18 1.88 6.31
C ALA A 9 -6.52 0.46 5.82
N GLY A 10 -7.78 0.04 5.91
CA GLY A 10 -8.23 -1.25 5.40
C GLY A 10 -8.07 -1.42 3.88
N LEU A 11 -8.43 -0.40 3.10
CA LEU A 11 -8.26 -0.42 1.64
C LEU A 11 -6.79 -0.47 1.22
N ILE A 12 -5.93 0.28 1.89
CA ILE A 12 -4.47 0.28 1.67
C ILE A 12 -3.90 -1.12 1.90
N LEU A 13 -4.23 -1.72 3.05
CA LEU A 13 -3.75 -3.07 3.38
C LEU A 13 -4.26 -4.08 2.34
N THR A 14 -5.55 -4.09 2.03
CA THR A 14 -6.13 -4.99 1.03
C THR A 14 -5.41 -4.89 -0.32
N ALA A 15 -5.19 -3.67 -0.81
CA ALA A 15 -4.56 -3.44 -2.10
C ALA A 15 -3.10 -3.92 -2.15
N ILE A 16 -2.39 -3.81 -1.03
CA ILE A 16 -1.00 -4.31 -0.92
C ILE A 16 -0.98 -5.84 -0.90
N ILE A 17 -1.95 -6.46 -0.26
CA ILE A 17 -1.99 -7.90 -0.09
C ILE A 17 -2.35 -8.57 -1.40
N ASP A 18 -3.30 -8.01 -2.13
CA ASP A 18 -3.61 -8.44 -3.49
C ASP A 18 -2.40 -8.29 -4.42
N LEU A 19 -1.56 -7.27 -4.19
CA LEU A 19 -0.32 -7.08 -4.95
C LEU A 19 0.73 -8.13 -4.61
N VAL A 20 0.93 -8.46 -3.34
CA VAL A 20 1.88 -9.50 -2.91
C VAL A 20 1.47 -10.86 -3.48
N ASN A 21 0.19 -11.23 -3.32
CA ASN A 21 -0.30 -12.54 -3.72
C ASN A 21 -0.30 -12.75 -5.24
N ASP A 22 -0.47 -11.68 -6.02
CA ASP A 22 -0.72 -11.77 -7.45
C ASP A 22 0.00 -10.65 -8.23
N ARG A 23 1.27 -10.44 -7.92
CA ARG A 23 2.09 -9.34 -8.49
C ARG A 23 2.17 -9.39 -10.01
N ASN A 24 2.22 -10.59 -10.59
CA ASN A 24 2.40 -10.82 -12.02
C ASN A 24 1.08 -10.85 -12.80
N SER A 25 -0.04 -10.57 -12.13
CA SER A 25 -1.36 -10.52 -12.75
C SER A 25 -1.44 -9.50 -13.87
N GLU A 26 -2.13 -9.85 -14.95
CA GLU A 26 -2.50 -8.90 -16.01
C GLU A 26 -3.31 -7.71 -15.47
N LYS A 27 -3.97 -7.85 -14.30
CA LYS A 27 -4.72 -6.75 -13.67
C LYS A 27 -3.83 -5.54 -13.38
N TYR A 28 -2.55 -5.74 -13.06
CA TYR A 28 -1.61 -4.67 -12.74
C TYR A 28 -0.87 -4.12 -13.96
N ARG A 29 -1.24 -4.56 -15.16
CA ARG A 29 -0.60 -4.11 -16.40
C ARG A 29 -0.79 -2.59 -16.58
N GLY A 30 0.33 -1.89 -16.71
CA GLY A 30 0.40 -0.42 -16.78
C GLY A 30 0.84 0.23 -15.47
N LEU A 31 0.93 -0.53 -14.38
CA LEU A 31 1.54 -0.07 -13.13
C LEU A 31 3.07 -0.17 -13.22
N ASP A 32 3.76 0.93 -12.97
CA ASP A 32 5.23 0.95 -12.92
C ASP A 32 5.75 0.31 -11.63
N LEU A 33 5.73 -1.03 -11.59
CA LEU A 33 6.19 -1.84 -10.47
C LEU A 33 7.72 -1.89 -10.33
N SER A 34 8.49 -1.22 -11.20
CA SER A 34 9.95 -1.11 -11.06
C SER A 34 10.37 -0.45 -9.75
N ARG A 35 9.49 0.39 -9.20
CA ARG A 35 9.66 1.06 -7.90
C ARG A 35 9.01 0.32 -6.73
N CYS A 36 8.47 -0.88 -6.98
CA CYS A 36 7.96 -1.77 -5.96
C CYS A 36 8.95 -2.91 -5.76
N ARG A 37 9.55 -2.99 -4.57
CA ARG A 37 10.38 -4.13 -4.17
C ARG A 37 9.67 -4.90 -3.07
N ILE A 38 9.44 -6.19 -3.32
CA ILE A 38 8.95 -7.16 -2.35
C ILE A 38 10.14 -8.05 -2.02
N ASP A 39 10.50 -8.13 -0.75
CA ASP A 39 11.60 -8.94 -0.26
C ASP A 39 11.04 -10.02 0.67
N GLU A 40 11.10 -11.27 0.21
CA GLU A 40 10.58 -12.48 0.88
C GLU A 40 11.72 -13.39 1.37
N SER A 41 12.97 -12.91 1.32
CA SER A 41 14.18 -13.74 1.29
C SER A 41 14.64 -14.36 2.64
N ASN A 42 13.73 -14.87 3.49
CA ASN A 42 13.96 -15.67 4.73
C ASN A 42 13.63 -14.99 6.07
N SER A 43 12.80 -13.96 6.10
CA SER A 43 12.32 -13.40 7.36
C SER A 43 10.90 -13.86 7.66
N GLN A 44 10.52 -13.93 8.94
CA GLN A 44 9.12 -14.04 9.41
C GLN A 44 8.24 -12.86 8.94
N TYR A 45 8.72 -12.05 8.00
CA TYR A 45 8.14 -10.79 7.57
C TYR A 45 8.32 -10.58 6.06
N ILE A 46 7.27 -10.10 5.41
CA ILE A 46 7.28 -9.58 4.04
C ILE A 46 7.58 -8.09 4.11
N ARG A 47 8.68 -7.68 3.49
CA ARG A 47 9.02 -6.26 3.36
C ARG A 47 8.64 -5.74 1.99
N ILE A 48 7.84 -4.68 1.96
CA ILE A 48 7.41 -4.04 0.72
C ILE A 48 7.84 -2.59 0.73
N ASN A 49 8.65 -2.21 -0.25
CA ASN A 49 8.95 -0.81 -0.53
C ASN A 49 8.12 -0.36 -1.72
N ILE A 50 7.23 0.61 -1.51
CA ILE A 50 6.33 1.14 -2.54
C ILE A 50 6.23 2.66 -2.41
N THR A 51 6.02 3.35 -3.53
CA THR A 51 5.77 4.80 -3.51
C THR A 51 4.29 5.10 -3.26
N VAL A 52 3.99 6.22 -2.59
CA VAL A 52 2.60 6.68 -2.37
C VAL A 52 1.82 6.71 -3.68
N ARG A 53 2.41 7.18 -4.79
CA ARG A 53 1.77 7.18 -6.11
C ARG A 53 1.26 5.81 -6.53
N ILE A 54 2.13 4.79 -6.52
CA ILE A 54 1.77 3.43 -6.93
C ILE A 54 0.69 2.90 -5.99
N LEU A 55 0.84 3.13 -4.69
CA LEU A 55 -0.17 2.73 -3.72
C LEU A 55 -1.52 3.41 -3.97
N THR A 56 -1.53 4.69 -4.35
CA THR A 56 -2.77 5.38 -4.70
C THR A 56 -3.43 4.78 -5.94
N GLN A 57 -2.65 4.39 -6.95
CA GLN A 57 -3.18 3.69 -8.12
C GLN A 57 -3.77 2.33 -7.73
N LEU A 58 -3.13 1.61 -6.79
CA LEU A 58 -3.63 0.36 -6.23
C LEU A 58 -4.96 0.53 -5.49
N VAL A 59 -5.03 1.45 -4.53
CA VAL A 59 -6.25 1.71 -3.74
C VAL A 59 -7.43 2.16 -4.61
N ASN A 60 -7.17 2.89 -5.70
CA ASN A 60 -8.21 3.39 -6.60
C ASN A 60 -8.50 2.44 -7.77
N ASN A 61 -7.81 1.30 -7.90
CA ASN A 61 -7.89 0.39 -9.05
C ASN A 61 -7.73 1.13 -10.41
N ASN A 62 -6.84 2.12 -10.46
CA ASN A 62 -6.64 2.96 -11.64
C ASN A 62 -5.15 3.03 -12.01
N PHE A 63 -4.69 1.98 -12.70
CA PHE A 63 -3.27 1.73 -12.96
C PHE A 63 -2.70 2.54 -14.13
N ARG A 64 -3.55 3.11 -14.98
CA ARG A 64 -3.16 3.81 -16.21
C ARG A 64 -3.17 5.33 -16.08
N GLN A 65 -3.69 5.86 -14.99
CA GLN A 65 -3.80 7.30 -14.76
C GLN A 65 -2.94 7.74 -13.59
N TYR A 66 -2.37 8.94 -13.71
CA TYR A 66 -1.66 9.56 -12.62
C TYR A 66 -2.66 9.95 -11.52
N PRO A 67 -2.43 9.59 -10.25
CA PRO A 67 -3.32 9.96 -9.17
C PRO A 67 -3.45 11.48 -9.02
N THR A 68 -4.68 11.95 -8.80
CA THR A 68 -4.92 13.36 -8.49
C THR A 68 -4.38 13.70 -7.09
N PRO A 69 -4.05 14.98 -6.81
CA PRO A 69 -3.62 15.40 -5.47
C PRO A 69 -4.61 15.05 -4.36
N SER A 70 -5.92 15.04 -4.67
CA SER A 70 -6.95 14.64 -3.71
C SER A 70 -6.92 13.14 -3.41
N GLN A 71 -6.69 12.28 -4.41
CA GLN A 71 -6.52 10.85 -4.19
C GLN A 71 -5.25 10.55 -3.38
N ILE A 72 -4.16 11.29 -3.62
CA ILE A 72 -2.92 11.16 -2.86
C ILE A 72 -3.17 11.53 -1.39
N ARG A 73 -3.74 12.71 -1.12
CA ARG A 73 -4.08 13.15 0.26
C ARG A 73 -4.98 12.15 0.99
N TYR A 74 -5.92 11.55 0.28
CA TYR A 74 -6.83 10.54 0.81
C TYR A 74 -6.09 9.27 1.25
N VAL A 75 -5.15 8.77 0.45
CA VAL A 75 -4.30 7.63 0.82
C VAL A 75 -3.32 8.00 1.93
N GLU A 76 -2.76 9.22 1.91
CA GLU A 76 -1.88 9.70 2.98
C GLU A 76 -2.55 9.74 4.35
N ALA A 77 -3.85 10.06 4.43
CA ALA A 77 -4.59 10.00 5.68
C ALA A 77 -4.62 8.58 6.28
N GLY A 78 -4.84 7.56 5.43
CA GLY A 78 -4.79 6.15 5.86
C GLY A 78 -3.38 5.70 6.23
N LEU A 79 -2.37 6.13 5.48
CA LEU A 79 -0.97 5.85 5.78
C LEU A 79 -0.53 6.43 7.12
N ASN A 80 -0.90 7.67 7.42
CA ASN A 80 -0.59 8.30 8.72
C ASN A 80 -1.21 7.52 9.88
N LEU A 81 -2.41 6.94 9.69
CA LEU A 81 -3.03 6.09 10.69
C LEU A 81 -2.23 4.78 10.87
N LEU A 82 -1.86 4.12 9.78
CA LEU A 82 -1.04 2.89 9.82
C LEU A 82 0.34 3.12 10.47
N GLU A 83 0.97 4.26 10.20
CA GLU A 83 2.26 4.64 10.79
C GLU A 83 2.11 4.91 12.30
N LYS A 84 1.03 5.59 12.71
CA LYS A 84 0.71 5.80 14.13
C LYS A 84 0.56 4.47 14.89
N PHE A 85 0.02 3.45 14.23
CA PHE A 85 -0.07 2.08 14.78
C PHE A 85 1.20 1.24 14.59
N LYS A 86 2.27 1.81 14.05
CA LYS A 86 3.57 1.14 13.79
C LYS A 86 3.48 -0.06 12.85
N LEU A 87 2.43 -0.14 12.02
CA LEU A 87 2.27 -1.18 11.00
C LEU A 87 3.16 -0.91 9.78
N ILE A 88 3.52 0.35 9.58
CA ILE A 88 4.33 0.82 8.46
C ILE A 88 5.33 1.86 8.93
N ARG A 89 6.30 2.16 8.07
CA ARG A 89 7.20 3.31 8.23
C ARG A 89 7.18 4.16 6.97
N LEU A 90 6.86 5.44 7.11
CA LEU A 90 6.96 6.39 6.00
C LEU A 90 8.42 6.87 5.88
N GLN A 91 8.95 6.82 4.66
CA GLN A 91 10.22 7.40 4.30
C GLN A 91 9.99 8.64 3.43
N THR A 92 10.10 9.81 4.07
CA THR A 92 10.11 11.10 3.38
C THR A 92 11.53 11.43 2.93
N ARG A 93 11.72 11.58 1.62
CA ARG A 93 12.92 12.20 1.07
C ARG A 93 12.62 13.68 0.85
N GLN A 94 13.40 14.59 1.44
CA GLN A 94 13.25 16.03 1.22
C GLN A 94 13.22 16.34 -0.29
N GLY A 95 12.20 17.09 -0.73
CA GLY A 95 12.03 17.51 -2.13
C GLY A 95 11.38 16.48 -3.07
N SER A 96 10.98 15.30 -2.59
CA SER A 96 10.24 14.31 -3.40
C SER A 96 8.76 14.31 -3.07
N GLU A 97 7.91 14.60 -4.05
CA GLU A 97 6.45 14.39 -3.94
C GLU A 97 6.09 12.91 -3.74
N ASN A 98 6.99 12.00 -4.15
CA ASN A 98 6.84 10.57 -3.92
C ASN A 98 7.53 10.17 -2.61
N ARG A 99 6.74 9.83 -1.60
CA ARG A 99 7.24 9.19 -0.37
C ARG A 99 7.37 7.69 -0.62
N LYS A 100 8.46 7.10 -0.13
CA LYS A 100 8.58 5.64 -0.06
C LYS A 100 7.92 5.18 1.24
N ILE A 101 7.29 4.02 1.18
CA ILE A 101 6.61 3.42 2.32
C ILE A 101 7.22 2.05 2.50
N ASP A 102 7.73 1.78 3.70
CA ASP A 102 8.16 0.46 4.10
C ASP A 102 7.01 -0.19 4.87
N PHE A 103 6.45 -1.24 4.29
CA PHE A 103 5.55 -2.12 5.01
C PHE A 103 6.36 -3.28 5.58
N ASN A 104 6.07 -3.62 6.82
CA ASN A 104 6.66 -4.77 7.49
C ASN A 104 5.52 -5.60 8.07
N PHE A 105 5.16 -6.68 7.38
CA PHE A 105 4.08 -7.53 7.83
C PHE A 105 4.59 -8.94 8.07
N ASN A 106 4.19 -9.56 9.17
CA ASN A 106 4.27 -11.02 9.26
C ASN A 106 3.21 -11.61 8.32
N GLN A 107 3.59 -12.54 7.44
CA GLN A 107 2.67 -13.14 6.45
C GLN A 107 1.40 -13.71 7.10
N THR A 108 1.51 -14.29 8.29
CA THR A 108 0.35 -14.78 9.06
C THR A 108 -0.59 -13.64 9.46
N ASP A 109 -0.04 -12.53 9.97
CA ASP A 109 -0.82 -11.37 10.41
C ASP A 109 -1.51 -10.70 9.22
N VAL A 110 -0.86 -10.69 8.04
CA VAL A 110 -1.45 -10.22 6.79
C VAL A 110 -2.70 -11.01 6.44
N GLU A 111 -2.58 -12.34 6.41
CA GLU A 111 -3.68 -13.23 6.06
C GLU A 111 -4.82 -13.16 7.07
N GLU A 112 -4.53 -13.03 8.36
CA GLU A 112 -5.53 -12.83 9.41
C GLU A 112 -6.26 -11.49 9.26
N VAL A 113 -5.53 -10.40 9.01
CA VAL A 113 -6.11 -9.08 8.77
C VAL A 113 -6.99 -9.12 7.51
N VAL A 114 -6.56 -9.74 6.42
CA VAL A 114 -7.38 -9.89 5.21
C VAL A 114 -8.65 -10.67 5.48
N LYS A 115 -8.56 -11.80 6.19
CA LYS A 115 -9.73 -12.60 6.55
C LYS A 115 -10.75 -11.77 7.32
N LYS A 116 -10.28 -10.99 8.30
CA LYS A 116 -11.13 -10.15 9.16
C LYS A 116 -11.81 -8.97 8.43
N TYR A 117 -11.19 -8.45 7.38
CA TYR A 117 -11.77 -7.35 6.58
C TYR A 117 -12.59 -7.83 5.36
N ARG A 118 -12.49 -9.12 4.98
CA ARG A 118 -13.30 -9.73 3.90
C ARG A 118 -14.58 -10.42 4.39
N SER A 119 -14.68 -10.70 5.70
CA SER A 119 -15.87 -11.22 6.39
C SER A 119 -16.76 -10.10 6.90
#